data_AF-A0A2P6VMN0-F1
#
_entry.id   AF-A0A2P6VMN0-F1
#
_cell.length_a   1.000
_cell.length_b   1.000
_cell.length_c   1.000
_cell.angle_alpha   90.00
_cell.angle_beta   90.00
_cell.angle_gamma   90.00
#
_symmetry.space_group_name_H-M   'P 1'
#
loop_
_entity.id
_entity.type
_entity.pdbx_description
1 polymer ?
#
loop_
_entity_poly.entity_id
_entity_poly.type
_entity_poly.pdbx_seq_one_letter_code
_entity_poly.pdbx_strand_id
1 'polypeptide(L)'
;MAAEAGSSAVVPVEPDVDLTVHPSGIVPQLQNVVATVNLECKLDLKNIALHARNAEYNPKRFAAVIMRIREPKSTALIFHSGKMVCTGTKSEAEARTASRKYAKILQKLSYSVSFKEFKIQNMVGSCDVKFPIRLEGLASTHAMFCSYEPELFPGLIYRMADPKIVLLIFVSGKVVLTGAKKREDIYRAFESIYPVLQTFRKGGMISAPEVPAALPAPPPQQQQQAALPMVGGLQ
;
A
#
# COMPACT_ATOMS: atom_id res chain seq x y z
N MET A 1 13.33 45.34 -36.19
CA MET A 1 12.84 45.36 -34.79
C MET A 1 11.75 44.31 -34.67
N ALA A 2 12.08 43.12 -34.16
CA ALA A 2 11.12 42.09 -33.81
C ALA A 2 11.03 42.07 -32.29
N ALA A 3 9.81 42.24 -31.76
CA ALA A 3 9.52 42.15 -30.33
C ALA A 3 9.04 40.74 -30.00
N GLU A 4 9.76 40.04 -29.14
CA GLU A 4 9.33 38.76 -28.57
C GLU A 4 8.32 39.01 -27.45
N ALA A 5 7.11 38.47 -27.60
CA ALA A 5 6.12 38.43 -26.54
C ALA A 5 6.40 37.23 -25.62
N GLY A 6 6.82 37.51 -24.39
CA GLY A 6 7.02 36.52 -23.34
C GLY A 6 5.71 35.86 -22.95
N SER A 7 5.65 34.53 -23.11
CA SER A 7 4.57 33.68 -22.60
C SER A 7 4.76 33.50 -21.08
N SER A 8 3.92 34.17 -20.28
CA SER A 8 3.85 33.93 -18.84
C SER A 8 3.31 32.53 -18.58
N ALA A 9 4.19 31.66 -18.07
CA ALA A 9 3.81 30.35 -17.56
C ALA A 9 2.83 30.51 -16.40
N VAL A 10 1.63 29.96 -16.57
CA VAL A 10 0.61 29.88 -15.52
C VAL A 10 1.10 28.87 -14.48
N VAL A 11 1.45 29.35 -13.29
CA VAL A 11 1.82 28.49 -12.17
C VAL A 11 0.54 27.78 -11.69
N PRO A 12 0.47 26.43 -11.62
CA PRO A 12 -0.68 25.75 -11.08
C PRO A 12 -0.82 26.10 -9.60
N VAL A 13 -1.93 26.71 -9.22
CA VAL A 13 -2.30 26.91 -7.82
C VAL A 13 -2.59 25.52 -7.25
N GLU A 14 -1.71 25.01 -6.38
CA GLU A 14 -1.99 23.76 -5.68
C GLU A 14 -3.24 23.96 -4.81
N PRO A 15 -4.21 23.05 -4.84
CA PRO A 15 -5.43 23.19 -4.05
C PRO A 15 -5.05 23.32 -2.57
N ASP A 16 -5.68 24.28 -1.89
CA ASP A 16 -5.54 24.51 -0.45
C ASP A 16 -5.73 23.16 0.29
N VAL A 17 -4.69 22.71 0.99
CA VAL A 17 -4.70 21.42 1.68
C VAL A 17 -5.56 21.56 2.93
N ASP A 18 -6.63 20.77 3.03
CA ASP A 18 -7.47 20.75 4.22
C ASP A 18 -6.68 20.24 5.45
N LEU A 19 -6.19 21.18 6.26
CA LEU A 19 -5.37 20.93 7.44
C LEU A 19 -6.13 20.20 8.56
N THR A 20 -7.48 20.15 8.50
CA THR A 20 -8.26 19.37 9.47
C THR A 20 -8.13 17.86 9.21
N VAL A 21 -7.90 17.49 7.94
CA VAL A 21 -7.68 16.10 7.50
C VAL A 21 -6.19 15.79 7.38
N HIS A 22 -5.38 16.79 7.04
CA HIS A 22 -3.94 16.67 6.82
C HIS A 22 -3.13 17.67 7.66
N PRO A 23 -3.01 17.47 8.98
CA PRO A 23 -2.24 18.34 9.86
C PRO A 23 -0.78 18.55 9.43
N SER A 24 -0.17 17.56 8.77
CA SER A 24 1.17 17.66 8.20
C SER A 24 1.31 18.63 7.02
N GLY A 25 0.18 19.05 6.42
CA GLY A 25 0.15 19.80 5.15
C GLY A 25 0.52 18.95 3.92
N ILE A 26 0.76 17.65 4.08
CA ILE A 26 1.15 16.74 3.00
C ILE A 26 0.04 15.73 2.75
N VAL A 27 -0.43 15.66 1.50
CA VAL A 27 -1.48 14.71 1.11
C VAL A 27 -0.87 13.51 0.37
N PRO A 28 -0.92 12.29 0.95
CA PRO A 28 -0.54 11.08 0.22
C PRO A 28 -1.36 10.90 -1.06
N GLN A 29 -0.66 10.73 -2.18
CA GLN A 29 -1.25 10.55 -3.49
C GLN A 29 -1.46 9.05 -3.76
N LEU A 30 -2.68 8.69 -4.18
CA LEU A 30 -2.99 7.31 -4.56
C LEU A 30 -2.28 6.95 -5.87
N GLN A 31 -1.48 5.90 -5.82
CA GLN A 31 -0.72 5.39 -6.98
C GLN A 31 -1.37 4.18 -7.61
N ASN A 32 -2.07 3.37 -6.81
CA ASN A 32 -2.74 2.17 -7.31
C ASN A 32 -3.91 1.78 -6.40
N VAL A 33 -5.01 1.37 -7.03
CA VAL A 33 -6.18 0.80 -6.38
C VAL A 33 -6.44 -0.57 -6.97
N VAL A 34 -6.56 -1.56 -6.09
CA VAL A 34 -6.92 -2.94 -6.41
C VAL A 34 -8.35 -3.17 -5.93
N ALA A 35 -9.23 -3.51 -6.86
CA ALA A 35 -10.62 -3.80 -6.57
C ALA A 35 -11.00 -5.19 -7.07
N THR A 36 -12.00 -5.79 -6.44
CA THR A 36 -12.64 -7.02 -6.89
C THR A 36 -14.11 -6.79 -7.16
N VAL A 37 -14.66 -7.54 -8.09
CA VAL A 37 -16.09 -7.60 -8.36
C VAL A 37 -16.49 -9.02 -8.72
N ASN A 38 -17.74 -9.37 -8.41
CA ASN A 38 -18.34 -10.63 -8.77
C ASN A 38 -19.30 -10.43 -9.95
N LEU A 39 -19.04 -11.16 -11.03
CA LEU A 39 -19.82 -11.12 -12.27
C LEU A 39 -20.99 -12.11 -12.29
N GLU A 40 -21.06 -13.01 -11.30
CA GLU A 40 -22.11 -14.03 -11.11
C GLU A 40 -22.43 -14.92 -12.32
N CYS A 41 -21.45 -15.16 -13.18
CA CYS A 41 -21.60 -16.09 -14.30
C CYS A 41 -20.32 -16.90 -14.49
N LYS A 42 -20.48 -18.13 -15.00
CA LYS A 42 -19.35 -18.93 -15.44
C LYS A 42 -18.85 -18.38 -16.76
N LEU A 43 -17.55 -18.15 -16.84
CA LEU A 43 -16.90 -17.52 -17.98
C LEU A 43 -16.00 -18.54 -18.69
N ASP A 44 -16.20 -18.73 -19.99
CA ASP A 44 -15.25 -19.49 -20.80
C ASP A 44 -14.06 -18.60 -21.16
N LEU A 45 -12.97 -18.81 -20.43
CA LEU A 45 -11.73 -18.04 -20.57
C LEU A 45 -11.09 -18.18 -21.95
N LYS A 46 -11.22 -19.34 -22.60
CA LYS A 46 -10.68 -19.55 -23.95
C LYS A 46 -11.46 -18.73 -24.95
N ASN A 47 -12.80 -18.79 -24.86
CA ASN A 47 -13.67 -18.04 -25.74
C ASN A 47 -13.47 -16.53 -25.59
N ILE A 48 -13.32 -16.04 -24.35
CA ILE A 48 -13.00 -14.63 -24.09
C ILE A 48 -11.67 -14.24 -24.72
N ALA A 49 -10.62 -15.04 -24.55
CA ALA A 49 -9.29 -14.73 -25.11
C ALA A 49 -9.27 -14.71 -26.65
N LEU A 50 -10.09 -15.54 -27.30
CA LEU A 50 -10.19 -15.59 -28.76
C LEU A 50 -10.94 -14.38 -29.34
N HIS A 51 -11.97 -13.89 -28.66
CA HIS A 51 -12.85 -12.84 -29.20
C HIS A 51 -12.58 -11.44 -28.62
N ALA A 52 -12.00 -11.34 -27.44
CA ALA A 52 -11.68 -10.06 -26.83
C ALA A 52 -10.34 -9.51 -27.35
N ARG A 53 -10.38 -8.28 -27.86
CA ARG A 53 -9.15 -7.53 -28.18
C ARG A 53 -8.38 -7.23 -26.90
N ASN A 54 -7.05 -7.34 -26.95
CA ASN A 54 -6.15 -7.09 -25.81
C ASN A 54 -6.44 -7.99 -24.58
N ALA A 55 -6.79 -9.25 -24.84
CA ALA A 55 -6.89 -10.30 -23.83
C ALA A 55 -5.78 -11.34 -24.03
N GLU A 56 -5.11 -11.69 -22.95
CA GLU A 56 -4.06 -12.71 -22.91
C GLU A 56 -4.51 -13.85 -21.99
N TYR A 57 -4.38 -15.10 -22.45
CA TYR A 57 -4.70 -16.27 -21.63
C TYR A 57 -3.70 -17.39 -21.86
N ASN A 58 -3.02 -17.78 -20.78
CA ASN A 58 -2.14 -18.95 -20.76
C ASN A 58 -2.40 -19.75 -19.47
N PRO A 59 -3.26 -20.77 -19.50
CA PRO A 59 -3.64 -21.53 -18.31
C PRO A 59 -2.49 -22.26 -17.63
N LYS A 60 -1.40 -22.57 -18.35
CA LYS A 60 -0.19 -23.17 -17.76
C LYS A 60 0.56 -22.18 -16.87
N ARG A 61 0.46 -20.89 -17.17
CA ARG A 61 1.12 -19.81 -16.42
C ARG A 61 0.20 -19.24 -15.34
N PHE A 62 -1.06 -19.00 -15.70
CA PHE A 62 -2.02 -18.33 -14.82
C PHE A 62 -3.46 -18.66 -15.20
N ALA A 63 -4.28 -19.03 -14.22
CA ALA A 63 -5.65 -19.53 -14.41
C ALA A 63 -6.71 -18.41 -14.64
N ALA A 64 -6.31 -17.27 -15.18
CA ALA A 64 -7.18 -16.13 -15.44
C ALA A 64 -6.83 -15.47 -16.78
N VAL A 65 -7.84 -14.88 -17.42
CA VAL A 65 -7.64 -14.02 -18.59
C VAL A 65 -7.17 -12.66 -18.10
N ILE A 66 -6.09 -12.17 -18.69
CA ILE A 66 -5.55 -10.82 -18.45
C ILE A 66 -6.11 -9.92 -19.55
N MET A 67 -6.91 -8.92 -19.19
CA MET A 67 -7.49 -7.98 -20.14
C MET A 67 -7.09 -6.55 -19.81
N ARG A 68 -6.69 -5.76 -20.81
CA ARG A 68 -6.20 -4.39 -20.60
C ARG A 68 -7.04 -3.36 -21.36
N ILE A 69 -7.32 -2.24 -20.70
CA ILE A 69 -7.95 -1.07 -21.33
C ILE A 69 -7.10 0.17 -21.07
N ARG A 70 -7.18 1.14 -21.99
CA ARG A 70 -6.39 2.38 -21.93
C ARG A 70 -7.02 3.47 -21.06
N GLU A 71 -8.34 3.48 -20.96
CA GLU A 71 -9.06 4.56 -20.28
C GLU A 71 -10.24 4.03 -19.45
N PRO A 72 -10.20 4.17 -18.11
CA PRO A 72 -9.00 4.46 -17.31
C PRO A 72 -7.94 3.37 -17.53
N LYS A 73 -6.65 3.72 -17.50
CA LYS A 73 -5.57 2.74 -17.74
C LYS A 73 -5.61 1.68 -16.65
N SER A 74 -5.99 0.45 -16.99
CA SER A 74 -6.17 -0.62 -16.01
C SER A 74 -5.91 -2.00 -16.60
N THR A 75 -5.77 -2.98 -15.73
CA THR A 75 -5.69 -4.40 -16.05
C THR A 75 -6.71 -5.16 -15.23
N ALA A 76 -7.50 -6.01 -15.88
CA ALA A 76 -8.41 -6.94 -15.23
C ALA A 76 -7.85 -8.36 -15.31
N LEU A 77 -8.00 -9.10 -14.22
CA LEU A 77 -7.80 -10.54 -14.14
C LEU A 77 -9.17 -11.18 -13.99
N ILE A 78 -9.61 -11.91 -15.01
CA ILE A 78 -10.95 -12.49 -15.09
C ILE A 78 -10.83 -14.00 -14.90
N PHE A 79 -11.51 -14.53 -13.88
CA PHE A 79 -11.47 -15.94 -13.52
C PHE A 79 -12.70 -16.67 -14.05
N HIS A 80 -12.56 -17.98 -14.27
CA HIS A 80 -13.66 -18.83 -14.75
C HIS A 80 -14.92 -18.75 -13.86
N SER A 81 -14.73 -18.52 -12.57
CA SER A 81 -15.81 -18.39 -11.57
C SER A 81 -16.66 -17.11 -11.71
N GLY A 82 -16.30 -16.19 -12.60
CA GLY A 82 -16.93 -14.87 -12.68
C GLY A 82 -16.36 -13.86 -11.69
N LYS A 83 -15.41 -14.24 -10.84
CA LYS A 83 -14.64 -13.25 -10.07
C LYS A 83 -13.73 -12.48 -11.00
N MET A 84 -13.65 -11.17 -10.79
CA MET A 84 -12.75 -10.29 -11.52
C MET A 84 -11.97 -9.41 -10.55
N VAL A 85 -10.66 -9.31 -10.75
CA VAL A 85 -9.78 -8.38 -10.05
C VAL A 85 -9.40 -7.27 -11.02
N CYS A 86 -9.50 -6.01 -10.61
CA CYS A 86 -9.13 -4.84 -11.40
C CYS A 86 -7.98 -4.10 -10.69
N THR A 87 -6.92 -3.75 -11.42
CA THR A 87 -5.73 -3.06 -10.92
C THR A 87 -5.25 -1.96 -11.87
N GLY A 88 -4.42 -1.05 -11.38
CA GLY A 88 -3.72 -0.03 -12.17
C GLY A 88 -4.39 1.34 -12.20
N THR A 89 -5.58 1.48 -11.61
CA THR A 89 -6.29 2.75 -11.48
C THR A 89 -5.77 3.58 -10.30
N LYS A 90 -5.92 4.91 -10.37
CA LYS A 90 -5.41 5.82 -9.33
C LYS A 90 -6.47 6.29 -8.34
N SER A 91 -7.74 5.95 -8.57
CA SER A 91 -8.84 6.27 -7.65
C SER A 91 -9.86 5.14 -7.57
N GLU A 92 -10.65 5.13 -6.51
CA GLU A 92 -11.74 4.18 -6.31
C GLU A 92 -12.84 4.35 -7.38
N ALA A 93 -13.12 5.60 -7.77
CA ALA A 93 -14.07 5.94 -8.82
C ALA A 93 -13.61 5.41 -10.20
N GLU A 94 -12.33 5.58 -10.52
CA GLU A 94 -11.72 4.98 -11.71
C GLU A 94 -11.77 3.46 -11.66
N ALA A 95 -11.42 2.84 -10.52
CA ALA A 95 -11.46 1.39 -10.35
C ALA A 95 -12.86 0.82 -10.61
N ARG A 96 -13.90 1.50 -10.13
CA ARG A 96 -15.30 1.14 -10.36
C ARG A 96 -15.69 1.30 -11.82
N THR A 97 -15.28 2.40 -12.44
CA THR A 97 -15.54 2.69 -13.85
C THR A 97 -14.85 1.68 -14.78
N ALA A 98 -13.58 1.38 -14.51
CA ALA A 98 -12.80 0.34 -15.19
C ALA A 98 -13.49 -1.01 -15.11
N SER A 99 -13.84 -1.43 -13.88
CA SER A 99 -14.51 -2.70 -13.62
C SER A 99 -15.84 -2.81 -14.39
N ARG A 100 -16.61 -1.71 -14.47
CA ARG A 100 -17.84 -1.67 -15.26
C ARG A 100 -17.57 -1.75 -16.77
N LYS A 101 -16.49 -1.14 -17.27
CA LYS A 101 -16.09 -1.25 -18.68
C LYS A 101 -15.73 -2.70 -19.03
N TYR A 102 -15.00 -3.40 -18.17
CA TYR A 102 -14.72 -4.83 -18.36
C TYR A 102 -15.99 -5.69 -18.35
N ALA A 103 -16.89 -5.45 -17.40
CA ALA A 103 -18.18 -6.14 -17.38
C ALA A 103 -18.97 -5.93 -18.68
N LYS A 104 -19.00 -4.70 -19.22
CA LYS A 104 -19.64 -4.40 -20.51
C LYS A 104 -18.99 -5.10 -21.69
N ILE A 105 -17.66 -5.27 -21.69
CA ILE A 105 -16.96 -6.04 -22.75
C ILE A 105 -17.44 -7.50 -22.73
N LEU A 106 -17.55 -8.09 -21.53
CA LEU A 106 -18.04 -9.46 -21.38
C LEU A 106 -19.52 -9.60 -21.76
N GLN A 107 -20.37 -8.60 -21.44
CA GLN A 107 -21.76 -8.58 -21.90
C GLN A 107 -21.88 -8.58 -23.43
N LYS A 108 -20.98 -7.87 -24.13
CA LYS A 108 -20.94 -7.86 -25.61
C LYS A 108 -20.49 -9.19 -26.22
N LEU A 109 -19.84 -10.05 -25.43
CA LEU A 109 -19.49 -11.42 -25.81
C LEU A 109 -20.58 -12.43 -25.44
N SER A 110 -21.81 -11.94 -25.20
CA SER A 110 -22.99 -12.74 -24.88
C SER A 110 -22.94 -13.47 -23.52
N TYR A 111 -22.13 -12.97 -22.57
CA TYR A 111 -22.18 -13.46 -21.19
C TYR A 111 -23.20 -12.67 -20.35
N SER A 112 -24.05 -13.39 -19.60
CA SER A 112 -24.99 -12.82 -18.65
C SER A 112 -24.29 -12.33 -17.38
N VAL A 113 -23.64 -11.17 -17.48
CA VAL A 113 -22.83 -10.58 -16.41
C VAL A 113 -23.66 -9.66 -15.51
N SER A 114 -23.59 -9.93 -14.20
CA SER A 114 -24.05 -9.02 -13.14
C SER A 114 -22.89 -8.19 -12.61
N PHE A 115 -23.15 -7.05 -11.96
CA PHE A 115 -22.10 -6.28 -11.28
C PHE A 115 -22.37 -6.25 -9.78
N LYS A 116 -21.89 -7.25 -9.05
CA LYS A 116 -22.13 -7.39 -7.61
C LYS A 116 -20.83 -7.41 -6.80
N GLU A 117 -20.96 -7.10 -5.51
CA GLU A 117 -19.87 -7.19 -4.54
C GLU A 117 -18.59 -6.43 -4.94
N PHE A 118 -18.74 -5.25 -5.56
CA PHE A 118 -17.60 -4.39 -5.82
C PHE A 118 -16.97 -3.95 -4.50
N LYS A 119 -15.72 -4.32 -4.27
CA LYS A 119 -14.97 -4.05 -3.04
C LYS A 119 -13.54 -3.64 -3.35
N ILE A 120 -13.04 -2.63 -2.66
CA ILE A 120 -11.62 -2.28 -2.67
C ILE A 120 -10.89 -3.30 -1.79
N GLN A 121 -9.85 -3.92 -2.35
CA GLN A 121 -9.04 -4.91 -1.65
C GLN A 121 -7.75 -4.31 -1.12
N ASN A 122 -7.14 -3.40 -1.88
CA ASN A 122 -5.91 -2.73 -1.49
C ASN A 122 -5.79 -1.38 -2.19
N MET A 123 -5.19 -0.42 -1.49
CA MET A 123 -4.83 0.89 -1.99
C MET A 123 -3.35 1.13 -1.65
N VAL A 124 -2.65 1.72 -2.61
CA VAL A 124 -1.25 2.12 -2.47
C VAL A 124 -1.19 3.63 -2.58
N GLY A 125 -0.70 4.28 -1.54
CA GLY A 125 -0.41 5.71 -1.49
C GLY A 125 1.08 5.97 -1.54
N SER A 126 1.47 7.15 -2.00
CA SER A 126 2.84 7.64 -1.89
C SER A 126 2.86 9.12 -1.55
N CYS A 127 3.84 9.55 -0.77
CA CYS A 127 4.11 10.95 -0.50
C CYS A 127 5.62 11.17 -0.42
N ASP A 128 6.01 12.43 -0.34
CA ASP A 128 7.39 12.86 -0.19
C ASP A 128 7.42 13.92 0.91
N VAL A 129 8.12 13.63 2.01
CA VAL A 129 8.23 14.55 3.15
C VAL A 129 9.22 15.69 2.89
N LYS A 130 9.92 15.69 1.75
CA LYS A 130 10.84 16.75 1.30
C LYS A 130 12.06 16.96 2.20
N PHE A 131 12.39 16.00 3.05
CA PHE A 131 13.64 16.00 3.81
C PHE A 131 14.21 14.58 3.95
N PRO A 132 15.55 14.45 4.01
CA PRO A 132 16.18 13.15 4.19
C PRO A 132 15.96 12.60 5.61
N ILE A 133 15.83 11.28 5.73
CA ILE A 133 15.51 10.58 6.99
C ILE A 133 16.67 9.64 7.38
N ARG A 134 17.06 9.63 8.66
CA ARG A 134 18.04 8.69 9.23
C ARG A 134 17.36 7.38 9.60
N LEU A 135 17.34 6.42 8.66
CA LEU A 135 16.63 5.15 8.81
C LEU A 135 17.25 4.25 9.89
N GLU A 136 18.56 4.30 10.09
CA GLU A 136 19.27 3.49 11.10
C GLU A 136 18.77 3.83 12.51
N GLY A 137 18.60 5.13 12.81
CA GLY A 137 18.07 5.61 14.08
C GLY A 137 16.61 5.19 14.27
N LEU A 138 15.80 5.35 13.22
CA LEU A 138 14.40 4.94 13.25
C LEU A 138 14.25 3.42 13.49
N ALA A 139 15.03 2.60 12.78
CA ALA A 139 15.03 1.15 12.92
C ALA A 139 15.46 0.71 14.32
N SER A 140 16.46 1.39 14.91
CA SER A 140 16.93 1.09 16.26
C SER A 140 15.88 1.44 17.33
N THR A 141 15.26 2.63 17.25
CA THR A 141 14.26 3.06 18.24
C THR A 141 12.93 2.31 18.09
N HIS A 142 12.53 1.96 16.87
CA HIS A 142 11.26 1.28 16.57
C HIS A 142 11.47 -0.18 16.13
N ALA A 143 12.47 -0.88 16.69
CA ALA A 143 12.88 -2.22 16.27
C ALA A 143 11.74 -3.26 16.25
N MET A 144 10.74 -3.14 17.13
CA MET A 144 9.58 -4.05 17.15
C MET A 144 8.65 -3.89 15.95
N PHE A 145 8.65 -2.74 15.29
CA PHE A 145 7.75 -2.43 14.17
C PHE A 145 8.49 -2.27 12.84
N CYS A 146 9.82 -2.16 12.88
CA CYS A 146 10.66 -1.87 11.73
C CYS A 146 11.46 -3.09 11.27
N SER A 147 11.72 -3.16 9.97
CA SER A 147 12.74 -4.04 9.40
C SER A 147 13.53 -3.23 8.39
N TYR A 148 14.84 -3.09 8.60
CA TYR A 148 15.73 -2.32 7.73
C TYR A 148 17.03 -3.09 7.53
N GLU A 149 17.17 -3.65 6.33
CA GLU A 149 18.32 -4.43 5.89
C GLU A 149 18.78 -3.84 4.55
N PRO A 150 19.60 -2.77 4.54
CA PRO A 150 19.91 -1.99 3.34
C PRO A 150 20.56 -2.81 2.22
N GLU A 151 21.26 -3.89 2.57
CA GLU A 151 21.85 -4.84 1.62
C GLU A 151 20.80 -5.68 0.87
N LEU A 152 19.64 -5.90 1.49
CA LEU A 152 18.53 -6.67 0.90
C LEU A 152 17.49 -5.76 0.25
N PHE A 153 17.18 -4.63 0.87
CA PHE A 153 16.18 -3.68 0.40
C PHE A 153 16.52 -2.24 0.88
N PRO A 154 16.56 -1.24 -0.04
CA PRO A 154 17.02 0.11 0.29
C PRO A 154 16.06 0.95 1.15
N GLY A 155 14.84 0.46 1.42
CA GLY A 155 13.85 1.16 2.24
C GLY A 155 13.65 0.48 3.60
N LEU A 156 13.26 1.25 4.61
CA LEU A 156 12.79 0.70 5.88
C LEU A 156 11.34 0.25 5.74
N ILE A 157 11.05 -0.97 6.18
CA ILE A 157 9.69 -1.52 6.23
C ILE A 157 9.14 -1.24 7.63
N TYR A 158 8.12 -0.40 7.74
CA TYR A 158 7.42 -0.11 9.00
C TYR A 158 6.04 -0.77 8.99
N ARG A 159 5.75 -1.59 9.99
CA ARG A 159 4.46 -2.29 10.14
C ARG A 159 3.63 -1.62 11.23
N MET A 160 2.65 -0.83 10.80
CA MET A 160 1.70 -0.18 11.70
C MET A 160 0.57 -1.15 12.07
N ALA A 161 0.23 -1.23 13.35
CA ALA A 161 -0.82 -2.11 13.84
C ALA A 161 -2.23 -1.53 13.64
N ASP A 162 -2.41 -0.23 13.92
CA ASP A 162 -3.67 0.49 13.74
C ASP A 162 -3.45 1.88 13.11
N PRO A 163 -3.97 2.13 11.89
CA PRO A 163 -4.56 1.15 10.97
C PRO A 163 -3.52 0.13 10.50
N LYS A 164 -3.96 -1.09 10.17
CA LYS A 164 -3.07 -2.18 9.71
C LYS A 164 -2.49 -1.88 8.32
N ILE A 165 -1.38 -1.16 8.29
CA ILE A 165 -0.73 -0.65 7.08
C ILE A 165 0.78 -0.93 7.13
N VAL A 166 1.36 -1.18 5.97
CA VAL A 166 2.81 -1.28 5.80
C VAL A 166 3.30 -0.03 5.09
N LEU A 167 4.31 0.61 5.66
CA LEU A 167 4.98 1.76 5.09
C LEU A 167 6.38 1.36 4.63
N LEU A 168 6.79 1.84 3.46
CA LEU A 168 8.15 1.75 2.95
C LEU A 168 8.73 3.16 2.96
N ILE A 169 9.70 3.40 3.84
CA ILE A 169 10.30 4.71 4.07
C ILE A 169 11.71 4.70 3.48
N PHE A 170 12.00 5.67 2.63
CA PHE A 170 13.30 5.79 1.97
C PHE A 170 14.11 6.93 2.58
N VAL A 171 15.46 6.82 2.54
CA VAL A 171 16.39 7.86 3.01
C VAL A 171 16.12 9.21 2.36
N SER A 172 15.58 9.22 1.13
CA SER A 172 15.23 10.43 0.39
C SER A 172 14.05 11.23 0.95
N GLY A 173 13.29 10.67 1.89
CA GLY A 173 12.03 11.25 2.38
C GLY A 173 10.79 10.78 1.61
N LYS A 174 10.95 9.97 0.55
CA LYS A 174 9.82 9.32 -0.10
C LYS A 174 9.24 8.23 0.81
N VAL A 175 7.92 8.18 0.90
CA VAL A 175 7.18 7.20 1.69
C VAL A 175 6.11 6.56 0.82
N VAL A 176 6.05 5.23 0.82
CA VAL A 176 4.99 4.45 0.17
C VAL A 176 4.17 3.76 1.23
N LEU A 177 2.84 3.87 1.17
CA LEU A 177 1.90 3.25 2.09
C LEU A 177 1.08 2.21 1.34
N THR A 178 0.96 1.00 1.86
CA THR A 178 0.20 -0.10 1.24
C THR A 178 -0.53 -0.94 2.29
N GLY A 179 -1.59 -1.63 1.89
CA GLY A 179 -2.40 -2.49 2.75
C GLY A 179 -3.73 -1.85 3.17
N ALA A 180 -3.97 -0.59 2.80
CA ALA A 180 -5.19 0.12 3.13
C ALA A 180 -6.38 -0.34 2.26
N LYS A 181 -7.58 -0.43 2.85
CA LYS A 181 -8.83 -0.66 2.10
C LYS A 181 -9.64 0.61 1.87
N LYS A 182 -9.35 1.63 2.67
CA LYS A 182 -9.97 2.94 2.63
C LYS A 182 -8.90 4.01 2.51
N ARG A 183 -9.25 5.11 1.86
CA ARG A 183 -8.35 6.25 1.68
C ARG A 183 -7.98 6.90 3.01
N GLU A 184 -8.94 6.99 3.93
CA GLU A 184 -8.76 7.60 5.24
C GLU A 184 -7.71 6.85 6.08
N ASP A 185 -7.60 5.53 5.91
CA ASP A 185 -6.58 4.74 6.61
C ASP A 185 -5.16 5.13 6.16
N ILE A 186 -4.96 5.45 4.88
CA ILE A 186 -3.67 5.94 4.36
C ILE A 186 -3.32 7.29 4.99
N TYR A 187 -4.30 8.18 5.08
CA TYR A 187 -4.10 9.51 5.65
C TYR A 187 -3.79 9.42 7.14
N ARG A 188 -4.58 8.67 7.91
CA ARG A 188 -4.33 8.42 9.34
C ARG A 188 -2.96 7.77 9.58
N ALA A 189 -2.57 6.79 8.77
CA ALA A 189 -1.25 6.17 8.91
C ALA A 189 -0.10 7.14 8.63
N PHE A 190 -0.24 7.97 7.60
CA PHE A 190 0.77 8.96 7.28
C PHE A 190 0.88 10.03 8.38
N GLU A 191 -0.24 10.61 8.82
CA GLU A 191 -0.26 11.61 9.89
C GLU A 191 0.25 11.05 11.23
N SER A 192 0.02 9.76 11.50
CA SER A 192 0.54 9.08 12.70
C SER A 192 2.06 8.92 12.68
N ILE A 193 2.64 8.58 11.53
CA ILE A 193 4.10 8.39 11.42
C ILE A 193 4.85 9.71 11.21
N TYR A 194 4.20 10.74 10.65
CA TYR A 194 4.86 11.98 10.23
C TYR A 194 5.68 12.67 11.34
N PRO A 195 5.17 12.82 12.59
CA PRO A 195 5.96 13.35 13.71
C PRO A 195 7.20 12.51 14.03
N VAL A 196 7.11 11.19 13.91
CA VAL A 196 8.25 10.28 14.10
C VAL A 196 9.30 10.55 13.02
N LEU A 197 8.89 10.68 11.75
CA LEU A 197 9.81 10.98 10.65
C LEU A 197 10.53 12.32 10.85
N GLN A 198 9.86 13.33 11.38
CA GLN A 198 10.46 14.62 11.69
C GLN A 198 11.60 14.51 12.71
N THR A 199 11.44 13.69 13.76
CA THR A 199 12.47 13.44 14.78
C THR A 199 13.76 12.86 14.19
N PHE A 200 13.65 12.09 13.10
CA PHE A 200 14.80 11.46 12.43
C PHE A 200 15.27 12.20 11.17
N ARG A 201 14.91 13.49 11.00
CA ARG A 201 15.36 14.31 9.88
C ARG A 201 16.89 14.47 9.89
N LYS A 202 17.54 14.12 8.77
CA LYS A 202 18.99 14.27 8.59
C LYS A 202 19.32 15.75 8.33
N GLY A 203 20.07 16.38 9.24
CA GLY A 203 20.55 17.76 9.09
C GLY A 203 19.74 18.85 9.80
N GLY A 204 18.75 18.50 10.63
CA GLY A 204 18.15 19.44 11.58
C GLY A 204 18.83 19.30 12.96
N MET A 205 19.28 20.41 13.55
CA MET A 205 19.71 20.44 14.94
C MET A 205 18.50 20.15 15.84
N ILE A 206 18.48 18.99 16.51
CA ILE A 206 17.93 18.87 17.87
C ILE A 206 18.85 17.90 18.62
N SER A 207 19.33 18.36 19.78
CA SER A 207 19.92 17.55 20.84
C SER A 207 19.09 16.28 21.06
N ALA A 208 19.76 15.15 21.29
CA ALA A 208 19.09 13.92 21.66
C ALA A 208 18.02 14.20 22.73
N PRO A 209 16.79 13.65 22.61
CA PRO A 209 15.89 13.63 23.76
C PRO A 209 16.62 12.92 24.90
N GLU A 210 16.68 13.55 26.08
CA GLU A 210 17.11 12.85 27.29
C GLU A 210 16.23 11.61 27.42
N VAL A 211 16.86 10.44 27.32
CA VAL A 211 16.21 9.17 27.60
C VAL A 211 15.81 9.23 29.07
N PRO A 212 14.51 9.16 29.43
CA PRO A 212 14.13 8.97 30.82
C PRO A 212 14.79 7.68 31.30
N ALA A 213 15.47 7.75 32.44
CA ALA A 213 16.18 6.63 33.04
C ALA A 213 15.33 5.35 32.97
N ALA A 214 15.99 4.28 32.54
CA ALA A 214 15.44 2.96 32.30
C ALA A 214 14.27 2.59 33.21
N LEU A 215 13.19 2.09 32.60
CA LEU A 215 12.21 1.29 33.32
C LEU A 215 12.96 0.18 34.09
N PRO A 216 12.61 -0.06 35.37
CA PRO A 216 13.30 -1.03 36.19
C PRO A 216 13.27 -2.41 35.53
N ALA A 217 14.42 -3.08 35.54
CA ALA A 217 14.55 -4.44 35.02
C ALA A 217 13.47 -5.35 35.66
N PRO A 218 12.88 -6.28 34.89
CA PRO A 218 11.97 -7.27 35.46
C PRO A 218 12.71 -8.05 36.58
N PRO A 219 12.02 -8.36 37.69
CA PRO A 219 12.64 -9.07 38.80
C PRO A 219 13.21 -10.42 38.33
N PRO A 220 14.35 -10.87 38.88
CA PRO A 220 14.94 -12.13 38.52
C PRO A 220 13.94 -13.26 38.79
N GLN A 221 13.59 -14.01 37.75
CA GLN A 221 12.89 -15.28 37.91
C GLN A 221 13.77 -16.16 38.80
N GLN A 222 13.33 -16.41 40.02
CA GLN A 222 13.94 -17.43 40.87
C GLN A 222 13.90 -18.74 40.09
N GLN A 223 15.09 -19.26 39.77
CA GLN A 223 15.28 -20.63 39.34
C GLN A 223 14.68 -21.54 40.41
N GLN A 224 13.45 -22.00 40.19
CA GLN A 224 12.93 -23.13 40.91
C GLN A 224 13.68 -24.35 40.39
N GLN A 225 14.69 -24.77 41.16
CA GLN A 225 15.34 -26.06 41.01
C GLN A 225 14.25 -27.15 41.02
N ALA A 226 13.96 -27.70 39.85
CA ALA A 226 13.34 -29.00 39.75
C ALA A 226 14.39 -30.03 40.21
N ALA A 227 14.36 -30.35 41.50
CA ALA A 227 14.99 -31.54 42.03
C ALA A 227 14.34 -32.76 41.37
N LEU A 228 15.11 -33.48 40.55
CA LEU A 228 14.79 -34.84 40.12
C LEU A 228 14.86 -35.77 41.34
N PRO A 229 13.80 -36.51 41.70
CA PRO A 229 13.96 -37.63 42.61
C PRO A 229 14.58 -38.81 41.85
N MET A 230 15.69 -39.28 42.39
CA MET A 230 16.36 -40.54 42.08
C MET A 230 15.37 -41.71 42.17
N VAL A 231 15.21 -42.45 41.07
CA VAL A 231 14.59 -43.78 41.08
C VAL A 231 15.71 -44.81 41.09
N GLY A 232 16.10 -45.26 42.29
CA GLY A 232 16.48 -46.66 42.53
C GLY A 232 15.27 -47.32 43.21
N GLY A 233 14.82 -48.52 42.91
CA GLY A 233 15.51 -49.71 42.46
C GLY A 233 15.12 -50.82 43.44
N LEU A 234 14.42 -51.85 42.95
CA LEU A 234 14.26 -53.20 43.51
C LEU A 234 13.59 -53.37 44.89
N GLN A 235 12.35 -53.89 44.88
CA GLN A 235 12.00 -55.28 45.24
C GLN A 235 10.54 -55.57 44.90
#